data_AF-A0A1W1BMN3-F1
#
_entry.id   AF-A0A1W1BMN3-F1
#
_cell.length_a   1.000
_cell.length_b   1.000
_cell.length_c   1.000
_cell.angle_alpha   90.00
_cell.angle_beta   90.00
_cell.angle_gamma   90.00
#
_symmetry.space_group_name_H-M   'P 1'
#
loop_
_entity.id
_entity.type
_entity.pdbx_description
1 polymer ?
#
loop_
_entity_poly.entity_id
_entity_poly.type
_entity_poly.pdbx_seq_one_letter_code
_entity_poly.pdbx_strand_id
1 'polypeptide(L)'
;MSEQTKLIAGIQELVTKILQNGSVTEEEGLAINTLEDELFLQNSFKPSTGKQGSLQGEEVATFFFNKQKEDAIAKLIEYEITPEDFFGFVGYHYDEEHPDEALIGMFTEAFVTDINENYKLINKK
;
A
#
# COMPACT_ATOMS: atom_id res chain seq x y z
N MET A 1 3.26 17.81 12.95
CA MET A 1 3.84 16.73 12.11
C MET A 1 2.93 15.52 12.24
N SER A 2 2.62 14.86 11.13
CA SER A 2 1.88 13.58 11.16
C SER A 2 2.77 12.50 11.80
N GLU A 3 2.15 11.49 12.41
CA GLU A 3 2.84 10.32 12.94
C GLU A 3 3.59 9.56 11.83
N GLN A 4 2.99 9.45 10.64
CA GLN A 4 3.67 8.94 9.43
C GLN A 4 4.94 9.71 9.09
N THR A 5 4.92 11.04 9.22
CA THR A 5 6.12 11.87 8.95
C THR A 5 7.24 11.55 9.93
N LYS A 6 6.92 11.15 11.16
CA LYS A 6 7.92 10.73 12.15
C LYS A 6 8.48 9.34 11.83
N LEU A 7 7.64 8.41 11.40
CA LEU A 7 8.05 7.06 11.01
C LEU A 7 8.99 7.10 9.79
N ILE A 8 8.64 7.87 8.75
CA ILE A 8 9.49 8.08 7.56
C ILE A 8 10.82 8.72 7.95
N ALA A 9 10.80 9.72 8.84
CA ALA A 9 12.04 10.36 9.31
C ALA A 9 12.94 9.37 10.08
N GLY A 10 12.36 8.47 10.88
CA GLY A 10 13.10 7.43 11.60
C GLY A 10 13.75 6.41 10.65
N ILE A 11 13.03 5.99 9.61
CA ILE A 11 13.60 5.10 8.56
C ILE A 11 14.75 5.81 7.84
N GLN A 12 14.56 7.07 7.43
CA GLN A 12 15.60 7.85 6.75
C GLN A 12 16.86 8.05 7.62
N GLU A 13 16.70 8.25 8.92
CA GLU A 13 17.81 8.39 9.86
C GLU A 13 18.62 7.09 9.95
N LEU A 14 17.96 5.94 10.08
CA LEU A 14 18.62 4.63 10.12
C LEU A 14 19.33 4.30 8.80
N VAL A 15 18.67 4.54 7.66
CA VAL A 15 19.27 4.34 6.33
C VAL A 15 20.51 5.23 6.14
N THR A 16 20.42 6.51 6.53
CA THR A 16 21.55 7.45 6.44
C THR A 16 22.73 6.99 7.29
N LYS A 17 22.45 6.49 8.51
CA LYS A 17 23.46 5.96 9.41
C LYS A 17 24.15 4.71 8.83
N ILE A 18 23.39 3.80 8.22
CA ILE A 18 23.94 2.61 7.55
C ILE A 18 24.83 3.01 6.38
N LEU A 19 24.40 3.97 5.55
CA LEU A 19 25.19 4.49 4.43
C LEU A 19 26.50 5.15 4.88
N GLN A 20 26.49 5.82 6.04
CA GLN A 20 27.69 6.42 6.64
C GLN A 20 28.65 5.37 7.23
N ASN A 21 28.10 4.31 7.83
CA ASN A 21 28.89 3.26 8.48
C ASN A 21 29.37 2.19 7.49
N GLY A 22 28.74 2.09 6.31
CA GLY A 22 29.10 1.12 5.26
C GLY A 22 28.75 -0.33 5.59
N SER A 23 28.03 -0.58 6.69
CA SER A 23 27.57 -1.89 7.14
C SER A 23 26.26 -1.75 7.90
N VAL A 24 25.39 -2.76 7.80
CA VAL A 24 24.17 -2.86 8.61
C VAL A 24 24.37 -3.90 9.69
N THR A 25 23.95 -3.61 10.92
CA THR A 25 23.83 -4.64 11.96
C THR A 25 22.46 -5.32 11.90
N GLU A 26 22.33 -6.54 12.44
CA GLU A 26 21.02 -7.20 12.56
C GLU A 26 20.01 -6.34 13.33
N GLU A 27 20.46 -5.63 14.37
CA GLU A 27 19.63 -4.73 15.16
C GLU A 27 19.12 -3.53 14.34
N GLU A 28 19.97 -2.96 13.47
CA GLU A 28 19.59 -1.87 12.57
C GLU A 28 18.64 -2.34 11.47
N GLY A 29 18.83 -3.55 10.94
CA GLY A 29 17.90 -4.16 10.00
C GLY A 29 16.52 -4.44 10.62
N LEU A 30 16.49 -4.98 11.84
CA LEU A 30 15.23 -5.25 12.56
C LEU A 30 14.48 -3.94 12.90
N ALA A 31 15.21 -2.89 13.27
CA ALA A 31 14.63 -1.58 13.56
C ALA A 31 13.99 -0.93 12.33
N ILE A 32 14.61 -1.08 11.15
CA ILE A 32 14.02 -0.62 9.88
C ILE A 32 12.73 -1.38 9.59
N ASN A 33 12.75 -2.71 9.63
CA ASN A 33 11.57 -3.54 9.39
C ASN A 33 10.42 -3.18 10.35
N THR A 34 10.74 -2.93 11.63
CA THR A 34 9.72 -2.55 12.63
C THR A 34 9.08 -1.20 12.31
N LEU A 35 9.87 -0.21 11.87
CA LEU A 35 9.34 1.09 11.48
C LEU A 35 8.54 1.02 10.18
N GLU A 36 8.93 0.14 9.26
CA GLU A 36 8.17 -0.15 8.03
C GLU A 36 6.83 -0.82 8.36
N ASP A 37 6.82 -1.80 9.27
CA ASP A 37 5.60 -2.44 9.78
C ASP A 37 4.69 -1.43 10.50
N GLU A 38 5.24 -0.53 11.31
CA GLU A 38 4.46 0.52 11.98
C GLU A 38 3.91 1.56 10.98
N LEU A 39 4.69 1.93 9.96
CA LEU A 39 4.25 2.79 8.87
C LEU A 39 3.12 2.12 8.08
N PHE A 40 3.24 0.82 7.86
CA PHE A 40 2.22 0.00 7.23
C PHE A 40 0.95 -0.11 8.09
N LEU A 41 1.09 -0.24 9.41
CA LEU A 41 -0.01 -0.21 10.37
C LEU A 41 -0.72 1.14 10.40
N GLN A 42 0.00 2.25 10.24
CA GLN A 42 -0.62 3.56 10.08
C GLN A 42 -1.27 3.77 8.72
N ASN A 43 -0.74 3.13 7.68
CA ASN A 43 -1.38 3.03 6.36
C ASN A 43 -2.45 1.94 6.30
N SER A 44 -2.72 1.23 7.40
CA SER A 44 -3.67 0.11 7.40
C SER A 44 -5.07 0.63 7.17
N PHE A 45 -5.50 0.42 5.94
CA PHE A 45 -6.87 0.34 5.46
C PHE A 45 -7.82 -0.02 6.60
N LYS A 46 -8.80 0.84 6.86
CA LYS A 46 -9.80 0.61 7.90
C LYS A 46 -10.65 -0.60 7.52
N PRO A 47 -11.47 -1.14 8.44
CA PRO A 47 -12.51 -2.08 8.05
C PRO A 47 -13.38 -1.51 6.93
N SER A 48 -13.65 -2.34 5.94
CA SER A 48 -14.54 -2.01 4.83
C SER A 48 -15.94 -1.68 5.34
N THR A 49 -16.54 -0.62 4.77
CA THR A 49 -17.94 -0.26 5.04
C THR A 49 -18.92 -1.04 4.18
N GLY A 50 -18.47 -1.60 3.04
CA GLY A 50 -19.31 -2.32 2.07
C GLY A 50 -19.22 -3.85 2.16
N LYS A 51 -18.18 -4.39 2.80
CA LYS A 51 -17.90 -5.83 2.93
C LYS A 51 -17.52 -6.18 4.36
N GLN A 52 -18.45 -6.81 5.08
CA GLN A 52 -18.28 -7.16 6.48
C GLN A 52 -17.13 -8.16 6.67
N GLY A 53 -16.18 -7.83 7.55
CA GLY A 53 -15.03 -8.67 7.86
C GLY A 53 -13.85 -8.53 6.91
N SER A 54 -13.88 -7.59 5.96
CA SER A 54 -12.74 -7.26 5.09
C SER A 54 -12.14 -5.90 5.42
N LEU A 55 -10.87 -5.71 5.07
CA LEU A 55 -10.25 -4.38 5.05
C LEU A 55 -10.67 -3.62 3.79
N GLN A 56 -10.63 -2.29 3.83
CA GLN A 56 -10.92 -1.44 2.67
C GLN A 56 -10.08 -1.85 1.44
N GLY A 57 -8.81 -2.20 1.65
CA GLY A 57 -7.90 -2.64 0.58
C GLY A 57 -8.33 -3.95 -0.07
N GLU A 58 -8.78 -4.92 0.73
CA GLU A 58 -9.29 -6.21 0.24
C GLU A 58 -10.61 -6.05 -0.54
N GLU A 59 -11.47 -5.13 -0.12
CA GLU A 59 -12.70 -4.82 -0.83
C GLU A 59 -12.39 -4.19 -2.20
N VAL A 60 -11.48 -3.21 -2.25
CA VAL A 60 -11.04 -2.61 -3.53
C VAL A 60 -10.37 -3.65 -4.42
N ALA A 61 -9.51 -4.50 -3.88
CA ALA A 61 -8.88 -5.60 -4.63
C ALA A 61 -9.93 -6.55 -5.20
N THR A 62 -10.97 -6.90 -4.43
CA THR A 62 -12.10 -7.73 -4.90
C THR A 62 -12.78 -7.11 -6.13
N PHE A 63 -13.00 -5.79 -6.15
CA PHE A 63 -13.56 -5.12 -7.32
C PHE A 63 -12.65 -5.22 -8.55
N PHE A 64 -11.34 -5.06 -8.37
CA PHE A 64 -10.39 -5.25 -9.47
C PHE A 64 -10.39 -6.69 -9.99
N PHE A 65 -10.36 -7.69 -9.11
CA PHE A 65 -10.42 -9.11 -9.48
C PHE A 65 -11.70 -9.46 -10.26
N ASN A 66 -12.81 -8.80 -9.95
CA ASN A 66 -14.08 -8.97 -10.65
C ASN A 66 -14.23 -8.09 -11.90
N LYS A 67 -13.15 -7.44 -12.35
CA LYS A 67 -13.13 -6.52 -13.52
C LYS A 67 -14.05 -5.30 -13.38
N GLN A 68 -14.38 -4.92 -12.14
CA GLN A 68 -15.19 -3.75 -11.81
C GLN A 68 -14.30 -2.53 -11.55
N LYS A 69 -13.56 -2.13 -12.58
CA LYS A 69 -12.53 -1.07 -12.47
C LYS A 69 -13.08 0.27 -11.99
N GLU A 70 -14.24 0.68 -12.49
CA GLU A 70 -14.87 1.96 -12.13
C GLU A 70 -15.30 1.97 -10.65
N ASP A 71 -15.91 0.87 -10.18
CA ASP A 71 -16.33 0.71 -8.79
C ASP A 71 -15.11 0.68 -7.84
N ALA A 72 -14.03 0.03 -8.25
CA ALA A 72 -12.77 0.00 -7.49
C ALA A 72 -12.19 1.41 -7.32
N ILE A 73 -12.15 2.20 -8.40
CA ILE A 73 -11.64 3.58 -8.35
C ILE A 73 -12.56 4.47 -7.51
N ALA A 74 -13.89 4.30 -7.62
CA ALA A 74 -14.84 5.01 -6.79
C ALA A 74 -14.63 4.70 -5.30
N LYS A 75 -14.35 3.44 -4.95
CA LYS A 75 -14.06 3.03 -3.58
C LYS A 75 -12.73 3.57 -3.05
N LEU A 76 -11.69 3.64 -3.88
CA LEU A 76 -10.44 4.32 -3.52
C LEU A 76 -10.70 5.78 -3.12
N ILE A 77 -11.54 6.48 -3.88
CA ILE A 77 -11.90 7.88 -3.60
C ILE A 77 -12.76 7.97 -2.33
N GLU A 78 -13.78 7.12 -2.19
CA GLU A 78 -14.66 7.07 -1.00
C GLU A 78 -13.86 6.88 0.30
N TYR A 79 -12.81 6.07 0.23
CA TYR A 79 -11.96 5.75 1.37
C TYR A 79 -10.75 6.67 1.54
N GLU A 80 -10.61 7.68 0.69
CA GLU A 80 -9.48 8.61 0.69
C GLU A 80 -8.13 7.88 0.56
N ILE A 81 -8.12 6.74 -0.13
CA ILE A 81 -6.95 5.92 -0.40
C ILE A 81 -6.35 6.35 -1.73
N THR A 82 -5.05 6.63 -1.76
CA THR A 82 -4.36 6.89 -3.02
C THR A 82 -4.03 5.58 -3.74
N PRO A 83 -3.91 5.59 -5.08
CA PRO A 83 -3.46 4.40 -5.80
C PRO A 83 -2.11 3.88 -5.30
N GLU A 84 -1.20 4.76 -4.87
CA GLU A 84 0.10 4.39 -4.29
C GLU A 84 -0.08 3.59 -2.99
N ASP A 85 -0.92 4.06 -2.06
CA ASP A 85 -1.24 3.33 -0.83
C ASP A 85 -1.86 1.96 -1.14
N PHE A 86 -2.77 1.92 -2.12
CA PHE A 86 -3.43 0.67 -2.53
C PHE A 86 -2.47 -0.35 -3.13
N PHE A 87 -1.61 0.06 -4.07
CA PHE A 87 -0.66 -0.88 -4.68
C PHE A 87 0.44 -1.29 -3.69
N GLY A 88 0.80 -0.44 -2.73
CA GLY A 88 1.64 -0.83 -1.59
C GLY A 88 0.98 -1.91 -0.73
N PHE A 89 -0.32 -1.77 -0.43
CA PHE A 89 -1.09 -2.80 0.27
C PHE A 89 -1.15 -4.13 -0.49
N VAL A 90 -1.39 -4.07 -1.81
CA VAL A 90 -1.48 -5.26 -2.66
C VAL A 90 -0.15 -6.00 -2.70
N GLY A 91 0.96 -5.27 -2.89
CA GLY A 91 2.30 -5.87 -2.94
C GLY A 91 2.68 -6.60 -1.66
N TYR A 92 2.19 -6.14 -0.50
CA TYR A 92 2.44 -6.79 0.79
C TYR A 92 1.48 -7.96 1.07
N HIS A 93 0.18 -7.81 0.79
CA HIS A 93 -0.82 -8.82 1.17
C HIS A 93 -0.97 -9.98 0.19
N TYR A 94 -0.54 -9.81 -1.06
CA TYR A 94 -0.70 -10.82 -2.11
C TYR A 94 0.63 -11.31 -2.69
N ASP A 95 1.75 -11.04 -2.01
CA ASP A 95 3.11 -11.43 -2.40
C ASP A 95 3.24 -12.95 -2.63
N GLU A 96 4.29 -13.38 -3.35
CA GLU A 96 4.58 -14.75 -3.82
C GLU A 96 4.51 -15.82 -2.71
N GLU A 97 4.66 -15.45 -1.43
CA GLU A 97 4.52 -16.39 -0.31
C GLU A 97 3.07 -16.76 0.06
N HIS A 98 2.07 -16.08 -0.53
CA HIS A 98 0.65 -16.36 -0.33
C HIS A 98 -0.02 -16.88 -1.62
N PRO A 99 -0.74 -18.02 -1.58
CA PRO A 99 -1.15 -18.83 -2.75
C PRO A 99 -2.16 -18.19 -3.72
N ASP A 100 -2.46 -16.90 -3.59
CA ASP A 100 -3.29 -16.13 -4.52
C ASP A 100 -2.45 -15.45 -5.63
N GLU A 101 -1.23 -15.95 -5.91
CA GLU A 101 -0.29 -15.47 -6.95
C GLU A 101 -0.93 -15.17 -8.32
N ALA A 102 -1.98 -15.90 -8.70
CA ALA A 102 -2.69 -15.69 -9.97
C ALA A 102 -3.42 -14.33 -10.04
N LEU A 103 -3.74 -13.74 -8.89
CA LEU A 103 -4.46 -12.47 -8.78
C LEU A 103 -3.51 -11.28 -8.84
N ILE A 104 -2.29 -11.38 -8.31
CA ILE A 104 -1.33 -10.26 -8.32
C ILE A 104 -0.83 -9.96 -9.75
N GLY A 105 -0.75 -10.97 -10.61
CA GLY A 105 -0.32 -10.84 -12.00
C GLY A 105 -1.19 -9.91 -12.85
N MET A 106 -2.39 -9.53 -12.37
CA MET A 106 -3.23 -8.55 -13.06
C MET A 106 -2.78 -7.09 -12.85
N PHE A 107 -2.08 -6.81 -11.75
CA PHE A 107 -1.61 -5.46 -11.38
C PHE A 107 -0.28 -5.11 -12.08
N THR A 108 -0.26 -5.28 -13.40
CA THR A 108 0.87 -4.91 -14.24
C THR A 108 1.15 -3.40 -14.17
N GLU A 109 2.36 -2.98 -14.51
CA GLU A 109 2.75 -1.56 -14.56
C GLU A 109 1.82 -0.72 -15.46
N ALA A 110 1.38 -1.29 -16.58
CA ALA A 110 0.40 -0.67 -17.47
C ALA A 110 -0.96 -0.47 -16.79
N PHE A 111 -1.41 -1.46 -16.01
CA PHE A 111 -2.64 -1.38 -15.24
C PHE A 111 -2.53 -0.32 -14.13
N VAL A 112 -1.43 -0.29 -13.39
CA VAL A 112 -1.15 0.70 -12.34
C VAL A 112 -1.16 2.12 -12.90
N THR A 113 -0.55 2.32 -14.07
CA THR A 113 -0.53 3.62 -14.76
C THR A 113 -1.94 4.08 -15.14
N ASP A 114 -2.73 3.18 -15.73
CA ASP A 114 -4.12 3.42 -16.12
C ASP A 114 -5.00 3.76 -14.90
N ILE A 115 -4.83 3.08 -13.76
CA ILE A 115 -5.54 3.43 -12.52
C ILE A 115 -5.14 4.82 -12.00
N ASN A 116 -3.85 5.14 -12.00
CA ASN A 116 -3.35 6.44 -11.56
C ASN A 116 -3.91 7.60 -12.41
N GLU A 117 -4.03 7.41 -13.72
CA GLU A 117 -4.60 8.41 -14.63
C GLU A 117 -6.10 8.62 -14.38
N ASN A 118 -6.87 7.53 -14.28
CA ASN A 118 -8.31 7.60 -14.05
C ASN A 118 -8.65 8.19 -12.68
N TYR A 119 -7.91 7.81 -11.64
CA TYR A 119 -8.06 8.37 -10.30
C TYR A 119 -7.88 9.89 -10.30
N LYS A 120 -6.84 10.40 -10.98
CA LYS A 120 -6.58 11.84 -11.12
C LYS A 120 -7.66 12.57 -11.92
N LEU A 121 -8.24 11.94 -12.93
CA LEU A 121 -9.31 12.53 -13.74
C LEU A 121 -10.60 12.68 -12.94
N ILE A 122 -10.94 11.69 -12.12
CA ILE A 122 -12.18 11.67 -11.33
C ILE A 122 -12.06 12.61 -10.11
N ASN A 123 -10.90 12.62 -9.45
CA ASN A 123 -10.64 13.44 -8.26
C ASN A 123 -10.38 14.95 -8.58
N LYS A 124 -10.38 15.33 -9.87
CA LYS A 124 -10.30 16.74 -10.32
C LYS A 124 -11.67 17.39 -10.56
N LYS A 125 -12.78 16.67 -10.37
CA LYS A 125 -14.15 17.20 -10.42
C LYS A 125 -14.65 17.57 -9.03
#